data_AF-A0A182I0W5-F1
#
_entry.id   AF-A0A182I0W5-F1
#
_cell.length_a   1.000
_cell.length_b   1.000
_cell.length_c   1.000
_cell.angle_alpha   90.00
_cell.angle_beta   90.00
_cell.angle_gamma   90.00
#
_symmetry.space_group_name_H-M   'P 1'
#
loop_
_entity.id
_entity.type
_entity.pdbx_description
1 polymer ?
#
loop_
_entity_poly.entity_id
_entity_poly.type
_entity_poly.pdbx_seq_one_letter_code
_entity_poly.pdbx_strand_id
1 'polypeptide(L)'
;MNHVQKVRVLYKTILRMHRGLPVALQELGNNYVKEEFKRHKNCSPMESQKFMSEWAGYAINLAEQLGLRGKPGPIGMIGEDLTENQLNHFRDEQIAQLYELLQEAKR
;
A
#
# COMPACT_ATOMS: atom_id res chain seq x y z
N MET A 1 -10.38 -0.91 22.51
CA MET A 1 -9.08 -0.43 21.96
C MET A 1 -9.26 1.02 21.50
N ASN A 2 -8.44 1.96 21.98
CA ASN A 2 -8.54 3.38 21.61
C ASN A 2 -7.92 3.66 20.22
N HIS A 3 -8.14 4.86 19.66
CA HIS A 3 -7.65 5.21 18.31
C HIS A 3 -6.13 5.05 18.17
N VAL A 4 -5.35 5.58 19.12
CA VAL A 4 -3.88 5.50 19.10
C VAL A 4 -3.39 4.04 19.10
N GLN A 5 -4.02 3.17 19.87
CA GLN A 5 -3.72 1.74 19.87
C GLN A 5 -4.02 1.10 18.51
N LYS A 6 -5.17 1.41 17.88
CA LYS A 6 -5.52 0.91 16.54
C LYS A 6 -4.49 1.33 15.49
N VAL A 7 -4.09 2.61 15.49
CA VAL A 7 -3.04 3.16 14.60
C VAL A 7 -1.72 2.39 14.78
N ARG A 8 -1.26 2.22 16.02
CA ARG A 8 -0.01 1.49 16.31
C ARG A 8 -0.06 0.03 15.89
N VAL A 9 -1.20 -0.63 16.08
CA VAL A 9 -1.39 -2.02 15.66
C VAL A 9 -1.29 -2.12 14.14
N LEU A 10 -2.04 -1.28 13.41
CA LEU A 10 -2.01 -1.28 11.94
C LEU A 10 -0.60 -1.01 11.39
N TYR A 11 0.05 0.05 11.87
CA TYR A 11 1.43 0.40 11.49
C TYR A 11 2.41 -0.77 11.70
N LYS A 12 2.39 -1.40 12.88
CA LYS A 12 3.27 -2.54 13.18
C LYS A 12 2.93 -3.78 12.34
N THR A 13 1.65 -4.02 12.06
CA THR A 13 1.21 -5.14 11.22
C THR A 13 1.73 -4.98 9.81
N ILE A 14 1.59 -3.80 9.20
CA ILE A 14 2.12 -3.52 7.86
C ILE A 14 3.64 -3.76 7.79
N LEU A 15 4.41 -3.19 8.72
CA LEU A 15 5.87 -3.38 8.75
C LEU A 15 6.30 -4.84 8.96
N ARG A 16 5.48 -5.67 9.62
CA ARG A 16 5.75 -7.10 9.72
C ARG A 16 5.48 -7.81 8.40
N MET A 17 4.38 -7.48 7.72
CA MET A 17 4.04 -8.07 6.42
C MET A 17 5.07 -7.72 5.35
N HIS A 18 5.65 -6.52 5.39
CA HIS A 18 6.73 -6.13 4.49
C HIS A 18 7.96 -7.05 4.53
N ARG A 19 8.16 -7.81 5.63
CA ARG A 19 9.25 -8.80 5.72
C ARG A 19 9.04 -10.01 4.81
N GLY A 20 7.82 -10.21 4.30
CA GLY A 20 7.51 -11.22 3.28
C GLY A 20 7.72 -10.73 1.84
N LEU A 21 8.09 -9.45 1.64
CA LEU A 21 8.31 -8.88 0.31
C LEU A 21 9.75 -9.10 -0.16
N PRO A 22 10.01 -9.07 -1.48
CA PRO A 22 11.35 -8.92 -2.03
C PRO A 22 12.07 -7.70 -1.42
N VAL A 23 13.39 -7.81 -1.23
CA VAL A 23 14.20 -6.82 -0.48
C VAL A 23 13.97 -5.37 -0.95
N ALA A 24 14.00 -5.13 -2.26
CA ALA A 24 13.78 -3.79 -2.82
C ALA A 24 12.38 -3.23 -2.49
N LEU A 25 11.33 -4.06 -2.58
CA LEU A 25 9.96 -3.66 -2.25
C LEU A 25 9.78 -3.47 -0.74
N GLN A 26 10.43 -4.29 0.08
CA GLN A 26 10.44 -4.13 1.53
C GLN A 26 11.04 -2.79 1.95
N GLU A 27 12.20 -2.43 1.41
CA GLU A 27 12.88 -1.17 1.74
C GLU A 27 12.06 0.05 1.31
N LEU A 28 11.60 0.05 0.06
CA LEU A 28 10.74 1.10 -0.49
C LEU A 28 9.46 1.26 0.34
N GLY A 29 8.75 0.16 0.58
CA GLY A 29 7.51 0.15 1.35
C GLY A 29 7.70 0.60 2.79
N ASN A 30 8.77 0.15 3.46
CA ASN A 30 9.05 0.56 4.85
C ASN A 30 9.28 2.06 4.98
N ASN A 31 10.00 2.67 4.04
CA ASN A 31 10.21 4.12 4.03
C ASN A 31 8.90 4.86 3.75
N TYR A 32 8.12 4.40 2.77
CA TYR A 32 6.84 5.00 2.43
C TYR A 32 5.84 4.97 3.61
N VAL A 33 5.67 3.82 4.26
CA VAL A 33 4.79 3.66 5.44
C VAL A 33 5.17 4.60 6.57
N LYS A 34 6.47 4.73 6.87
CA LYS A 34 6.95 5.62 7.94
C LYS A 34 6.59 7.07 7.65
N GLU A 35 6.84 7.52 6.43
CA GLU A 35 6.58 8.90 6.03
C GLU A 35 5.08 9.20 5.98
N GLU A 36 4.26 8.29 5.45
CA GLU A 36 2.81 8.50 5.36
C GLU A 36 2.13 8.57 6.72
N PHE A 37 2.45 7.66 7.65
CA PHE A 37 1.91 7.72 9.01
C PHE A 37 2.39 8.96 9.77
N LYS A 38 3.62 9.43 9.48
CA LYS A 38 4.15 10.67 10.06
C LYS A 38 3.41 11.90 9.51
N ARG A 39 3.17 11.96 8.20
CA ARG A 39 2.42 13.04 7.53
C ARG A 39 0.99 13.13 8.05
N HIS A 40 0.37 11.99 8.36
CA HIS A 40 -1.02 11.93 8.84
C HIS A 40 -1.18 12.03 10.37
N LYS A 41 -0.11 12.32 11.12
CA LYS A 41 -0.17 12.39 12.60
C LYS A 41 -1.14 13.44 13.15
N ASN A 42 -1.31 14.55 12.42
CA ASN A 42 -2.10 15.71 12.85
C ASN A 42 -3.31 15.98 11.95
N CYS A 43 -3.75 15.00 11.15
CA CYS A 43 -4.91 15.16 10.29
C CYS A 43 -6.23 15.26 11.10
N SER A 44 -7.27 15.77 10.46
CA SER A 44 -8.60 15.85 11.08
C SER A 44 -9.17 14.45 11.38
N PRO A 45 -10.15 14.33 12.29
CA PRO A 45 -10.76 13.04 12.59
C PRO A 45 -11.32 12.32 11.35
N MET A 46 -11.95 13.06 10.42
CA MET A 46 -12.49 12.48 9.19
C MET A 46 -11.37 11.95 8.27
N GLU A 47 -10.31 12.72 8.06
CA GLU A 47 -9.14 12.28 7.29
C GLU A 47 -8.48 11.07 7.94
N SER A 48 -8.35 11.07 9.27
CA SER A 48 -7.76 9.95 10.02
C SER A 48 -8.58 8.67 9.86
N GLN A 49 -9.92 8.78 9.80
CA GLN A 49 -10.79 7.64 9.60
C GLN A 49 -10.64 7.08 8.19
N LYS A 50 -10.64 7.95 7.18
CA LYS A 50 -10.41 7.54 5.78
C LYS A 50 -9.04 6.89 5.63
N PHE A 51 -7.99 7.54 6.14
CA PHE A 51 -6.62 7.01 6.15
C PHE A 51 -6.56 5.61 6.78
N MET A 52 -7.12 5.43 7.98
CA MET A 52 -7.13 4.13 8.65
C MET A 52 -7.90 3.06 7.87
N SER A 53 -8.97 3.43 7.16
CA SER A 53 -9.74 2.51 6.32
C SER A 53 -8.92 2.04 5.11
N GLU A 54 -8.33 2.97 4.36
CA GLU A 54 -7.51 2.66 3.17
C GLU A 54 -6.29 1.81 3.55
N TRP A 55 -5.58 2.17 4.63
CA TRP A 55 -4.41 1.44 5.08
C TRP A 55 -4.75 0.05 5.67
N ALA A 56 -5.94 -0.12 6.24
CA ALA A 56 -6.43 -1.45 6.61
C ALA A 56 -6.77 -2.29 5.37
N GLY A 57 -7.34 -1.68 4.32
CA GLY A 57 -7.57 -2.31 3.03
C GLY A 57 -6.27 -2.79 2.39
N TYR A 58 -5.26 -1.92 2.32
CA TYR A 58 -3.91 -2.27 1.88
C TYR A 58 -3.33 -3.46 2.66
N ALA A 59 -3.45 -3.43 3.99
CA ALA A 59 -2.96 -4.51 4.84
C ALA A 59 -3.66 -5.87 4.57
N ILE A 60 -4.96 -5.86 4.30
CA ILE A 60 -5.73 -7.07 3.95
C ILE A 60 -5.27 -7.60 2.59
N ASN A 61 -5.19 -6.73 1.59
CA ASN A 61 -4.76 -7.10 0.23
C ASN A 61 -3.34 -7.68 0.22
N LEU A 62 -2.40 -7.06 0.96
CA LEU A 62 -1.04 -7.57 1.08
C LEU A 62 -1.00 -8.94 1.80
N ALA A 63 -1.85 -9.14 2.82
CA ALA A 63 -1.92 -10.42 3.52
C ALA A 63 -2.41 -11.57 2.61
N GLU A 64 -3.33 -11.28 1.69
CA GLU A 64 -3.82 -12.23 0.69
C GLU A 64 -2.72 -12.58 -0.32
N GLN A 65 -2.03 -11.57 -0.86
CA GLN A 65 -0.91 -11.77 -1.81
C GLN A 65 0.24 -12.57 -1.19
N LEU A 66 0.54 -12.34 0.09
CA LEU A 66 1.56 -13.10 0.83
C LEU A 66 1.08 -14.50 1.27
N GLY A 67 -0.17 -14.89 1.00
CA GLY A 67 -0.74 -16.17 1.41
C GLY A 67 -0.94 -16.32 2.92
N LEU A 68 -0.93 -15.22 3.68
CA LEU A 68 -1.21 -15.20 5.12
C LEU A 68 -2.71 -15.36 5.41
N ARG A 69 -3.56 -15.00 4.43
CA ARG A 69 -5.01 -15.23 4.44
C ARG A 69 -5.44 -15.78 3.08
N GLY A 70 -5.98 -17.00 3.06
CA GLY A 70 -6.49 -17.62 1.83
C GLY A 70 -5.43 -18.37 1.01
N LYS A 71 -5.69 -18.53 -0.29
CA LYS A 71 -4.75 -19.21 -1.20
C LYS A 71 -3.65 -18.22 -1.59
N PRO A 72 -2.35 -18.56 -1.43
CA PRO A 72 -1.26 -17.70 -1.88
C PRO A 72 -1.42 -17.37 -3.37
N GLY A 73 -1.20 -16.11 -3.73
CA GLY A 73 -1.04 -15.70 -5.11
C GLY A 73 0.13 -16.43 -5.78
N PRO A 74 0.28 -16.33 -7.12
CA PRO A 74 1.46 -16.84 -7.81
C PRO A 74 2.73 -16.38 -7.11
N ILE A 75 3.66 -17.31 -6.84
CA ILE A 75 4.91 -17.01 -6.12
C ILE A 75 5.62 -15.85 -6.84
N GLY A 76 5.83 -14.75 -6.12
CA GLY A 76 6.54 -13.58 -6.64
C GLY A 76 5.68 -12.52 -7.33
N MET A 77 4.36 -12.71 -7.46
CA MET A 77 3.46 -11.62 -7.87
C MET A 77 2.97 -10.83 -6.66
N ILE A 78 3.43 -9.58 -6.56
CA ILE A 78 2.94 -8.59 -5.61
C ILE A 78 2.34 -7.43 -6.41
N GLY A 79 1.17 -6.96 -6.00
CA GLY A 79 0.41 -5.91 -6.69
C GLY A 79 -0.76 -6.44 -7.52
N GLU A 80 -1.55 -5.50 -8.03
CA GLU A 80 -2.72 -5.73 -8.88
C GLU A 80 -2.70 -4.77 -10.05
N ASP A 81 -3.32 -5.16 -11.16
CA ASP A 81 -3.47 -4.30 -12.32
C ASP A 81 -4.41 -3.13 -12.00
N LEU A 82 -4.06 -1.94 -12.49
CA LEU A 82 -4.95 -0.78 -12.43
C LEU A 82 -6.16 -1.02 -13.33
N THR A 83 -7.35 -0.94 -12.75
CA THR A 83 -8.59 -0.98 -13.52
C THR A 83 -8.76 0.29 -14.35
N GLU A 84 -9.53 0.22 -15.44
CA GLU A 84 -9.87 1.39 -16.27
C GLU A 84 -10.50 2.52 -15.44
N ASN A 85 -11.38 2.17 -14.50
CA ASN A 85 -11.97 3.14 -13.58
C ASN A 85 -10.92 3.82 -12.69
N GLN A 86 -9.89 3.11 -12.22
CA GLN A 86 -8.80 3.73 -11.47
C GLN A 86 -7.97 4.66 -12.36
N LEU A 87 -7.67 4.26 -13.60
CA LEU A 87 -6.95 5.08 -14.57
C LEU A 87 -7.70 6.39 -14.88
N ASN A 88 -9.03 6.36 -14.95
CA ASN A 88 -9.86 7.54 -15.18
C ASN A 88 -9.79 8.60 -14.05
N HIS A 89 -9.26 8.25 -12.87
CA HIS A 89 -9.04 9.21 -11.78
C HIS A 89 -7.71 9.97 -11.89
N PHE A 90 -6.82 9.56 -12.80
CA PHE A 90 -5.54 10.22 -13.02
C PHE A 90 -5.68 11.36 -14.03
N ARG A 91 -4.86 12.40 -13.87
CA ARG A 91 -4.70 13.43 -14.89
C ARG A 91 -3.91 12.87 -16.09
N ASP A 92 -4.10 13.44 -17.27
CA ASP A 92 -3.40 13.03 -18.51
C ASP A 92 -1.88 12.94 -18.32
N GLU A 93 -1.28 13.92 -17.64
CA GLU A 93 0.16 13.94 -17.32
C GLU A 93 0.58 12.75 -16.43
N GLN A 94 -0.25 12.36 -15.48
CA GLN A 94 0.03 11.22 -14.61
C GLN A 94 -0.11 9.90 -15.37
N ILE A 95 -1.04 9.81 -16.31
CA ILE A 95 -1.18 8.66 -17.21
C ILE A 95 0.06 8.54 -18.10
N ALA A 96 0.55 9.65 -18.65
CA ALA A 96 1.79 9.67 -19.43
C ALA A 96 2.99 9.19 -18.60
N GLN A 97 3.14 9.68 -17.37
CA GLN A 97 4.20 9.25 -16.45
C GLN A 97 4.12 7.75 -16.11
N LEU A 98 2.92 7.22 -15.87
CA LEU A 98 2.72 5.79 -15.62
C LEU A 98 3.11 4.96 -16.86
N TYR A 99 2.79 5.45 -18.05
CA TYR A 99 3.17 4.80 -19.30
C TYR A 99 4.70 4.80 -19.51
N GLU A 100 5.38 5.93 -19.27
CA GLU A 100 6.84 6.01 -19.32
C GLU A 100 7.50 5.03 -18.33
N LEU A 101 6.99 4.98 -17.09
CA LEU A 101 7.46 4.03 -16.09
C LEU A 101 7.30 2.57 -16.55
N LEU A 102 6.17 2.24 -17.20
CA LEU A 102 5.92 0.90 -17.75
C LEU A 102 6.92 0.55 -18.86
N GLN A 103 7.27 1.50 -19.73
CA GLN A 103 8.26 1.27 -20.79
C GLN A 103 9.65 1.02 -20.21
N GLU A 104 10.07 1.81 -19.22
CA GLU A 104 11.36 1.62 -18.56
C GLU A 104 11.44 0.31 -17.77
N ALA A 105 10.34 -0.14 -17.14
CA ALA A 105 10.31 -1.42 -16.42
C ALA A 105 10.35 -2.65 -17.34
N LYS A 106 9.96 -2.51 -18.62
CA LYS A 106 9.99 -3.58 -19.63
C LYS A 106 11.32 -3.67 -20.38
N ARG A 107 12.17 -2.66 -20.23
CA ARG A 107 13.45 -2.55 -20.89
C ARG A 107 14.51 -3.42 -20.20
#